data_AF-A0A7Z0SFC6-F1
#
_entry.id   AF-A0A7Z0SFC6-F1
#
_cell.length_a   1.000
_cell.length_b   1.000
_cell.length_c   1.000
_cell.angle_alpha   90.00
_cell.angle_beta   90.00
_cell.angle_gamma   90.00
#
_symmetry.space_group_name_H-M   'P 1'
#
loop_
_entity.id
_entity.type
_entity.pdbx_description
1 polymer ?
#
loop_
_entity_poly.entity_id
_entity_poly.type
_entity_poly.pdbx_seq_one_letter_code
_entity_poly.pdbx_strand_id
1 'polypeptide(L)'
;MTRTQFSAIAFAFSTLVAGQAMAASTDAPVTRDQVRAELAEAVRTGNIVTGESSAKLNEQYPQLYPNQQVTSSVTRAQVQAELAEAVRTGNIITGESSAKLNEKFPQLYAHQEADSKSRAQVRAELAEAAANGWFDRNIEA
;
A
#
# COMPACT_ATOMS: atom_id res chain seq x y z
N MET A 1 7.06 72.36 10.01
CA MET A 1 8.41 71.92 10.41
C MET A 1 8.23 70.85 11.49
N THR A 2 8.42 69.53 11.28
CA THR A 2 9.54 68.71 10.74
C THR A 2 10.53 68.20 11.80
N ARG A 3 10.26 66.98 12.32
CA ARG A 3 11.23 66.00 12.92
C ARG A 3 11.87 66.47 14.25
N THR A 4 12.28 65.67 15.24
CA THR A 4 12.85 64.30 15.39
C THR A 4 12.43 63.71 16.77
N GLN A 5 12.68 62.46 17.25
CA GLN A 5 13.15 61.17 16.69
C GLN A 5 12.72 59.97 17.61
N PHE A 6 13.28 58.79 17.34
CA PHE A 6 13.06 57.43 17.89
C PHE A 6 13.17 57.19 19.41
N SER A 7 12.39 56.21 19.90
CA SER A 7 12.89 55.17 20.81
C SER A 7 12.24 53.82 20.46
N ALA A 8 12.99 52.73 20.57
CA ALA A 8 12.61 51.42 20.06
C ALA A 8 12.24 50.45 21.18
N ILE A 9 11.10 49.76 21.04
CA ILE A 9 10.83 48.51 21.74
C ILE A 9 10.36 47.49 20.69
N ALA A 10 11.29 46.61 20.31
CA ALA A 10 10.98 45.44 19.53
C ALA A 10 10.48 44.34 20.49
N PHE A 11 9.20 43.97 20.37
CA PHE A 11 8.73 42.66 20.80
C PHE A 11 8.26 41.90 19.57
N ALA A 12 9.18 41.10 19.03
CA ALA A 12 8.82 40.06 18.08
C ALA A 12 7.91 39.06 18.80
N PHE A 13 6.66 38.93 18.36
CA PHE A 13 5.78 37.85 18.82
C PHE A 13 6.30 36.52 18.29
N SER A 14 7.16 35.90 19.09
CA SER A 14 7.74 34.60 18.83
C SER A 14 6.63 33.53 18.76
N THR A 15 6.37 33.07 17.53
CA THR A 15 5.85 31.76 17.15
C THR A 15 5.14 30.93 18.24
N LEU A 16 3.81 30.82 18.16
CA LEU A 16 3.14 29.57 18.50
C LEU A 16 2.75 28.85 17.21
N VAL A 17 3.75 28.28 16.55
CA VAL A 17 3.51 27.22 15.56
C VAL A 17 3.10 25.98 16.35
N ALA A 18 1.78 25.80 16.54
CA ALA A 18 1.21 24.49 16.83
C ALA A 18 1.27 23.62 15.56
N GLY A 19 2.49 23.41 15.08
CA GLY A 19 2.79 22.64 13.90
C GLY A 19 2.55 21.17 14.19
N GLN A 20 1.56 20.61 13.49
CA GLN A 20 1.31 19.18 13.38
C GLN A 20 2.60 18.47 12.91
N ALA A 21 3.41 17.99 13.85
CA ALA A 21 4.60 17.21 13.58
C ALA A 21 4.38 15.78 14.09
N MET A 22 3.59 15.00 13.35
CA MET A 22 3.66 13.55 13.41
C MET A 22 4.99 13.10 12.79
N ALA A 23 6.08 13.30 13.54
CA ALA A 23 7.37 12.73 13.23
C ALA A 23 7.40 11.32 13.83
N ALA A 24 7.15 10.31 12.98
CA ALA A 24 7.48 8.93 13.28
C ALA A 24 9.02 8.78 13.25
N SER A 25 9.68 9.31 14.27
CA SER A 25 11.10 9.08 14.54
C SER A 25 11.26 7.70 15.12
N THR A 26 11.46 6.69 14.27
CA THR A 26 11.67 5.27 14.65
C THR A 26 12.95 5.00 15.45
N ASP A 27 13.63 6.06 15.89
CA ASP A 27 14.93 6.09 16.57
C ASP A 27 14.90 6.94 17.86
N ALA A 28 13.71 7.34 18.31
CA ALA A 28 13.51 7.90 19.64
C ALA A 28 13.41 6.75 20.68
N PRO A 29 14.10 6.84 21.85
CA PRO A 29 14.02 5.79 22.85
C PRO A 29 12.60 5.69 23.41
N VAL A 30 11.92 4.58 23.13
CA VAL A 30 10.56 4.29 23.63
C VAL A 30 10.51 4.42 25.14
N THR A 31 9.62 5.29 25.63
CA THR A 31 9.46 5.51 27.06
C THR A 31 8.70 4.34 27.70
N ARG A 32 8.93 4.11 29.00
CA ARG A 32 8.20 3.06 29.74
C ARG A 32 6.68 3.23 29.67
N ASP A 33 6.20 4.47 29.55
CA ASP A 33 4.77 4.77 29.45
C ASP A 33 4.22 4.50 28.05
N GLN A 34 4.99 4.75 26.98
CA GLN A 34 4.65 4.33 25.62
C GLN A 34 4.54 2.80 25.52
N VAL A 35 5.53 2.06 26.05
CA VAL A 35 5.49 0.59 26.08
C VAL A 35 4.29 0.04 26.87
N ARG A 36 3.89 0.73 27.95
CA ARG A 36 2.67 0.37 28.71
C ARG A 36 1.38 0.63 27.91
N ALA A 37 1.31 1.74 27.18
CA ALA A 37 0.17 2.06 26.34
C ALA A 37 0.05 1.08 25.16
N GLU A 38 1.15 0.77 24.48
CA GLU A 38 1.23 -0.19 23.38
C GLU A 38 0.84 -1.61 23.85
N LEU A 39 1.34 -2.07 25.01
CA LEU A 39 0.95 -3.35 25.58
C LEU A 39 -0.55 -3.39 25.93
N ALA A 40 -1.10 -2.32 26.51
CA ALA A 40 -2.54 -2.25 26.80
C ALA A 40 -3.38 -2.28 25.51
N GLU A 41 -2.91 -1.66 24.43
CA GLU A 41 -3.53 -1.74 23.11
C GLU A 41 -3.42 -3.14 22.49
N ALA A 42 -2.27 -3.80 22.57
CA ALA A 42 -2.09 -5.17 22.10
C ALA A 42 -3.04 -6.15 22.82
N VAL A 43 -3.19 -6.02 24.16
CA VAL A 43 -4.17 -6.78 24.95
C VAL A 43 -5.59 -6.49 24.47
N ARG A 44 -5.97 -5.21 24.34
CA ARG A 44 -7.31 -4.76 23.94
C ARG A 44 -7.71 -5.24 22.54
N THR A 45 -6.76 -5.29 21.61
CA THR A 45 -6.98 -5.65 20.20
C THR A 45 -6.73 -7.12 19.89
N GLY A 46 -6.22 -7.89 20.86
CA GLY A 46 -5.84 -9.29 20.67
C GLY A 46 -4.60 -9.50 19.78
N ASN A 47 -3.83 -8.43 19.52
CA ASN A 47 -2.54 -8.44 18.81
C ASN A 47 -1.42 -9.04 19.69
N ILE A 48 -1.70 -10.14 20.40
CA ILE A 48 -0.74 -10.87 21.24
C ILE A 48 -0.69 -12.30 20.73
N VAL A 49 0.53 -12.77 20.44
CA VAL A 49 0.82 -14.18 20.17
C VAL A 49 0.96 -14.91 21.49
N THR A 50 0.33 -16.08 21.62
CA THR A 50 0.44 -16.94 22.80
C THR A 50 0.44 -18.41 22.40
N GLY A 51 1.17 -19.23 23.16
CA GLY A 51 1.40 -20.64 22.82
C GLY A 51 2.31 -20.82 21.60
N GLU A 52 2.33 -22.04 21.08
CA GLU A 52 3.22 -22.48 20.00
C GLU A 52 2.70 -22.13 18.60
N SER A 53 1.41 -21.83 18.46
CA SER A 53 0.74 -21.64 17.16
C SER A 53 1.23 -20.43 16.36
N SER A 54 2.02 -19.53 16.98
CA SER A 54 2.51 -18.26 16.41
C SER A 54 1.40 -17.31 15.93
N ALA A 55 0.14 -17.69 16.10
CA ALA A 55 -1.05 -16.93 15.73
C ALA A 55 -1.44 -15.98 16.86
N LYS A 56 -2.06 -14.87 16.50
CA LYS A 56 -2.55 -13.88 17.45
C LYS A 56 -3.86 -14.32 18.10
N LEU A 57 -4.16 -13.79 19.28
CA LEU A 57 -5.41 -14.08 19.97
C LEU A 57 -6.66 -13.57 19.23
N ASN A 58 -6.56 -12.47 18.47
CA ASN A 58 -7.66 -12.00 17.61
C ASN A 58 -7.89 -12.87 16.37
N GLU A 59 -6.87 -13.58 15.87
CA GLU A 59 -6.99 -14.55 14.78
C GLU A 59 -7.60 -15.87 15.27
N GLN A 60 -7.21 -16.32 16.48
CA GLN A 60 -7.71 -17.56 17.09
C GLN A 60 -9.11 -17.42 17.70
N TYR A 61 -9.42 -16.26 18.29
CA TYR A 61 -10.69 -15.99 18.98
C TYR A 61 -11.32 -14.64 18.54
N PRO A 62 -11.65 -14.45 17.25
CA PRO A 62 -12.14 -13.18 16.72
C PRO A 62 -13.44 -12.68 17.37
N GLN A 63 -14.20 -13.57 18.04
CA GLN A 63 -15.42 -13.21 18.78
C GLN A 63 -15.14 -12.49 20.12
N LEU A 64 -13.92 -12.58 20.66
CA LEU A 64 -13.54 -11.99 21.94
C LEU A 64 -12.90 -10.60 21.80
N TYR A 65 -12.61 -10.16 20.57
CA TYR A 65 -11.89 -8.92 20.29
C TYR A 65 -12.68 -8.01 19.35
N PRO A 66 -12.54 -6.68 19.47
CA PRO A 66 -13.19 -5.76 18.54
C PRO A 66 -12.65 -6.00 17.12
N ASN A 67 -13.55 -6.10 16.14
CA ASN A 67 -13.21 -6.22 14.72
C ASN A 67 -12.24 -5.09 14.35
N GLN A 68 -11.00 -5.46 14.06
CA GLN A 68 -9.97 -4.51 13.66
C GLN A 68 -10.35 -3.99 12.28
N GLN A 69 -10.71 -2.71 12.19
CA GLN A 69 -11.04 -2.09 10.91
C GLN A 69 -9.79 -2.06 10.05
N VAL A 70 -9.64 -3.07 9.18
CA VAL A 70 -8.67 -3.05 8.10
C VAL A 70 -9.02 -1.85 7.23
N THR A 71 -8.20 -0.80 7.35
CA THR A 71 -8.31 0.41 6.52
C THR A 71 -7.86 0.07 5.11
N SER A 72 -8.76 -0.58 4.36
CA SER A 72 -8.60 -0.80 2.94
C SER A 72 -8.53 0.56 2.24
N SER A 73 -7.47 0.76 1.46
CA SER A 73 -7.34 1.93 0.58
C SER A 73 -8.35 1.90 -0.57
N VAL A 74 -8.87 0.72 -0.91
CA VAL A 74 -9.98 0.51 -1.83
C VAL A 74 -11.33 0.65 -1.12
N THR A 75 -12.19 1.50 -1.69
CA THR A 75 -13.58 1.66 -1.28
C THR A 75 -14.43 0.45 -1.68
N ARG A 76 -15.56 0.22 -0.99
CA ARG A 76 -16.53 -0.82 -1.38
C ARG A 76 -17.02 -0.67 -2.83
N ALA A 77 -17.10 0.56 -3.34
CA ALA A 77 -17.49 0.81 -4.74
C ALA A 77 -16.42 0.34 -5.73
N GLN A 78 -15.13 0.56 -5.45
CA GLN A 78 -14.02 0.03 -6.27
C GLN A 78 -13.99 -1.49 -6.24
N VAL A 79 -14.11 -2.12 -5.07
CA VAL A 79 -14.18 -3.60 -4.96
C VAL A 79 -15.36 -4.19 -5.75
N GLN A 80 -16.51 -3.51 -5.77
CA GLN A 80 -17.66 -3.93 -6.58
C GLN A 80 -17.40 -3.77 -8.09
N ALA A 81 -16.71 -2.70 -8.51
CA ALA A 81 -16.34 -2.49 -9.91
C ALA A 81 -15.31 -3.53 -10.38
N GLU A 82 -14.26 -3.80 -9.59
CA GLU A 82 -13.25 -4.82 -9.86
C GLU A 82 -13.87 -6.23 -9.92
N LEU A 83 -14.79 -6.57 -9.00
CA LEU A 83 -15.51 -7.84 -9.03
C LEU A 83 -16.40 -7.96 -10.27
N ALA A 84 -17.14 -6.91 -10.63
CA ALA A 84 -17.98 -6.89 -11.83
C ALA A 84 -17.14 -7.03 -13.11
N GLU A 85 -15.94 -6.43 -13.14
CA GLU A 85 -14.98 -6.63 -14.21
C GLU A 85 -14.47 -8.08 -14.27
N ALA A 86 -14.01 -8.65 -13.16
CA ALA A 86 -13.54 -10.03 -13.11
C ALA A 86 -14.62 -11.04 -13.55
N VAL A 87 -15.89 -10.81 -13.19
CA VAL A 87 -17.04 -11.59 -13.66
C VAL A 87 -17.23 -11.41 -15.17
N ARG A 88 -17.22 -10.18 -15.67
CA ARG A 88 -17.40 -9.85 -17.11
C ARG A 88 -16.31 -10.48 -17.99
N THR A 89 -15.08 -10.58 -17.49
CA THR A 89 -13.91 -11.03 -18.26
C THR A 89 -13.58 -12.50 -18.01
N GLY A 90 -14.25 -13.15 -17.06
CA GLY A 90 -13.99 -14.53 -16.66
C GLY A 90 -12.65 -14.72 -15.93
N ASN A 91 -12.04 -13.63 -15.43
CA ASN A 91 -10.81 -13.64 -14.64
C ASN A 91 -11.08 -14.08 -13.18
N ILE A 92 -11.79 -15.20 -13.03
CA ILE A 92 -12.18 -15.82 -11.75
C ILE A 92 -11.68 -17.26 -11.77
N ILE A 93 -10.98 -17.67 -10.71
CA ILE A 93 -10.56 -19.04 -10.50
C ILE A 93 -11.68 -19.76 -9.73
N THR A 94 -12.08 -20.94 -10.21
CA THR A 94 -13.14 -21.75 -9.57
C THR A 94 -12.71 -23.19 -9.38
N GLY A 95 -12.85 -23.70 -8.15
CA GLY A 95 -12.42 -25.06 -7.80
C GLY A 95 -10.90 -25.22 -7.76
N GLU A 96 -10.44 -26.46 -7.68
CA GLU A 96 -9.04 -26.82 -7.40
C GLU A 96 -8.09 -26.63 -8.59
N SER A 97 -8.60 -26.44 -9.80
CA SER A 97 -7.80 -26.50 -11.04
C SER A 97 -6.86 -25.32 -11.27
N SER A 98 -6.89 -24.29 -10.43
CA SER A 98 -6.19 -22.98 -10.57
C SER A 98 -6.43 -22.19 -11.87
N ALA A 99 -7.02 -22.79 -12.89
CA ALA A 99 -7.41 -22.18 -14.16
C ALA A 99 -8.63 -21.26 -14.01
N LYS A 100 -8.65 -20.22 -14.84
CA LYS A 100 -9.68 -19.18 -14.87
C LYS A 100 -10.90 -19.60 -15.69
N LEU A 101 -12.05 -18.99 -15.43
CA LEU A 101 -13.28 -19.27 -16.19
C LEU A 101 -13.18 -18.91 -17.66
N ASN A 102 -12.44 -17.87 -18.04
CA ASN A 102 -12.19 -17.53 -19.44
C ASN A 102 -11.24 -18.50 -20.15
N GLU A 103 -10.30 -19.13 -19.44
CA GLU A 103 -9.44 -20.20 -19.97
C GLU A 103 -10.23 -21.49 -20.20
N LYS A 104 -11.14 -21.84 -19.29
CA LYS A 104 -12.01 -23.02 -19.42
C LYS A 104 -13.15 -22.87 -20.41
N PHE A 105 -13.75 -21.68 -20.47
CA PHE A 105 -14.94 -21.38 -21.28
C PHE A 105 -14.72 -20.13 -22.13
N PRO A 106 -13.73 -20.13 -23.04
CA PRO A 106 -13.36 -18.94 -23.84
C PRO A 106 -14.48 -18.41 -24.74
N GLN A 107 -15.49 -19.24 -25.01
CA GLN A 107 -16.69 -18.90 -25.77
C GLN A 107 -17.80 -18.20 -24.96
N LEU A 108 -17.66 -18.11 -23.63
CA LEU A 108 -18.60 -17.40 -22.75
C LEU A 108 -18.10 -16.01 -22.32
N TYR A 109 -16.83 -15.69 -22.58
CA TYR A 109 -16.18 -14.46 -22.13
C TYR A 109 -15.48 -13.77 -23.29
N ALA A 110 -15.56 -12.44 -23.34
CA ALA A 110 -14.80 -11.67 -24.31
C ALA A 110 -13.30 -11.90 -24.06
N HIS A 111 -12.54 -12.19 -25.14
CA HIS A 111 -11.09 -12.19 -25.05
C HIS A 111 -10.60 -10.81 -24.64
N GLN A 112 -10.11 -10.68 -23.41
CA GLN A 112 -9.15 -9.62 -23.12
C GLN A 112 -7.87 -9.98 -23.84
N GLU A 113 -7.48 -9.14 -24.80
CA GLU A 113 -6.06 -8.98 -25.07
C GLU A 113 -5.43 -8.64 -23.72
N ALA A 114 -4.60 -9.54 -23.20
CA ALA A 114 -3.75 -9.23 -22.06
C ALA A 114 -2.98 -7.94 -22.37
N ASP A 115 -2.59 -7.19 -21.34
CA ASP A 115 -1.73 -6.00 -21.47
C ASP A 115 -0.34 -6.42 -21.98
N SER A 116 -0.31 -6.70 -23.26
CA SER A 116 0.72 -7.40 -24.00
C SER A 116 1.19 -6.39 -25.03
N LYS A 117 2.44 -5.97 -24.84
CA LYS A 117 3.05 -4.88 -25.61
C LYS A 117 2.72 -5.05 -27.08
N SER A 118 2.14 -4.01 -27.70
CA SER A 118 1.69 -4.11 -29.08
C SER A 118 2.87 -4.53 -29.99
N ARG A 119 2.59 -5.18 -31.12
CA ARG A 119 3.66 -5.59 -32.06
C ARG A 119 4.56 -4.40 -32.49
N ALA A 120 4.04 -3.18 -32.48
CA ALA A 120 4.81 -1.96 -32.73
C ALA A 120 5.69 -1.57 -31.52
N GLN A 121 5.16 -1.69 -30.30
CA GLN A 121 5.87 -1.40 -29.06
C GLN A 121 7.04 -2.39 -28.82
N VAL A 122 6.82 -3.69 -29.08
CA VAL A 122 7.88 -4.72 -29.07
C VAL A 122 8.96 -4.42 -30.12
N ARG A 123 8.58 -3.92 -31.31
CA ARG A 123 9.54 -3.53 -32.35
C ARG A 123 10.34 -2.28 -31.96
N ALA A 124 9.72 -1.31 -31.28
CA ALA A 124 10.40 -0.13 -30.77
C ALA A 124 11.42 -0.50 -29.68
N GLU A 125 11.01 -1.33 -28.71
CA GLU A 125 11.89 -1.86 -27.65
C GLU A 125 13.04 -2.70 -28.22
N LEU A 126 12.79 -3.49 -29.27
CA LEU A 126 13.84 -4.24 -29.97
C LEU A 126 14.85 -3.32 -30.68
N ALA A 127 14.36 -2.25 -31.32
CA ALA A 127 15.20 -1.26 -31.98
C ALA A 127 16.01 -0.43 -30.96
N GLU A 128 15.44 -0.12 -29.80
CA GLU A 128 16.10 0.54 -28.68
C GLU A 128 17.18 -0.36 -28.05
N ALA A 129 16.88 -1.64 -27.81
CA ALA A 129 17.87 -2.62 -27.33
C ALA A 129 19.03 -2.80 -28.32
N ALA A 130 18.76 -2.72 -29.62
CA ALA A 130 19.78 -2.76 -30.68
C ALA A 130 20.63 -1.47 -30.70
N ALA A 131 20.00 -0.30 -30.64
CA ALA A 131 20.69 0.98 -30.58
C ALA A 131 21.57 1.13 -29.32
N ASN A 132 21.14 0.54 -28.20
CA ASN A 132 21.89 0.51 -26.95
C ASN A 132 22.96 -0.59 -26.89
N GLY A 133 23.09 -1.45 -27.92
CA GLY A 133 24.11 -2.51 -28.00
C GLY A 133 23.89 -3.69 -27.04
N TRP A 134 22.65 -3.99 -26.64
CA TRP A 134 22.38 -5.03 -25.63
C TRP A 134 22.53 -6.46 -26.14
N PHE A 135 22.59 -6.67 -27.47
CA PHE A 135 22.69 -8.00 -28.08
C PHE A 135 24.11 -8.57 -28.15
N ASP A 136 25.16 -7.74 -28.25
CA ASP A 136 26.55 -8.21 -28.44
C ASP A 136 27.24 -8.69 -27.15
N ARG A 137 26.76 -8.28 -25.97
CA ARG A 137 27.45 -8.56 -24.67
C ARG A 137 27.40 -10.02 -24.19
N ASN A 138 26.96 -10.96 -25.03
CA ASN A 138 26.87 -12.39 -24.71
C ASN A 138 27.60 -13.29 -25.72
N ILE A 139 28.48 -12.75 -26.58
CA ILE A 139 29.28 -13.53 -27.54
C ILE A 139 30.78 -13.22 -27.35
N GLU A 140 31.32 -13.58 -26.19
CA GLU A 140 32.77 -13.76 -25.99
C GLU A 140 33.01 -15.06 -25.20
N ALA A 141 33.41 -16.12 -25.92
CA ALA A 141 33.97 -17.38 -25.43
C ALA A 141 34.83 -18.01 -26.54
#